data_AF-A0A941FRQ4-F1
#
_entry.id   AF-A0A941FRQ4-F1
#
_cell.length_a   1.000
_cell.length_b   1.000
_cell.length_c   1.000
_cell.angle_alpha   90.00
_cell.angle_beta   90.00
_cell.angle_gamma   90.00
#
_symmetry.space_group_name_H-M   'P 1'
#
loop_
_entity.id
_entity.type
_entity.pdbx_description
1 polymer ?
#
loop_
_entity_poly.entity_id
_entity_poly.type
_entity_poly.pdbx_seq_one_letter_code
_entity_poly.pdbx_strand_id
1 'polypeptide(L)'
;MLNVRDKTVEFESFDLLAGRIVKVIREVQPDALITFHEKYGGHPDHCAIGRAAAFAFLNSGDPDFYPDPLFPAIKVQSLYFVLWHAFYDEWLKENGPASVTEVNIAGTLKKRSVP
;
A
#
# COMPACT_ATOMS: atom_id res chain seq x y z
N MET A 1 8.31 12.79 -2.09
CA MET A 1 7.29 12.65 -1.01
C MET A 1 5.94 13.12 -1.53
N LEU A 2 4.82 12.48 -1.17
CA LEU A 2 3.51 12.63 -1.83
C LEU A 2 2.78 13.98 -1.57
N ASN A 3 3.32 14.83 -0.70
CA ASN A 3 2.77 16.14 -0.33
C ASN A 3 1.29 16.10 0.12
N VAL A 4 0.96 15.11 0.95
CA VAL A 4 -0.37 14.95 1.57
C VAL A 4 -0.25 15.30 3.05
N ARG A 5 -1.29 15.95 3.59
CA ARG A 5 -1.33 16.31 5.01
C ARG A 5 -1.72 15.09 5.85
N ASP A 6 -1.08 14.96 7.01
CA ASP A 6 -1.40 13.90 7.98
C ASP A 6 -2.86 14.01 8.46
N LYS A 7 -3.53 12.86 8.60
CA LYS A 7 -4.95 12.70 9.00
C LYS A 7 -5.96 13.34 8.04
N THR A 8 -5.59 13.48 6.77
CA THR A 8 -6.50 14.00 5.74
C THR A 8 -6.39 13.24 4.42
N VAL A 9 -5.77 12.06 4.41
CA VAL A 9 -5.55 11.29 3.18
C VAL A 9 -6.89 10.87 2.56
N GLU A 10 -7.90 10.61 3.38
CA GLU A 10 -9.26 10.25 2.98
C GLU A 10 -10.01 11.35 2.23
N PHE A 11 -9.54 12.60 2.32
CA PHE A 11 -10.12 13.75 1.62
C PHE A 11 -9.36 14.13 0.34
N GLU A 12 -8.22 13.50 0.07
CA GLU A 12 -7.49 13.73 -1.18
C GLU A 12 -8.28 13.19 -2.38
N SER A 13 -8.11 13.84 -3.54
CA SER A 13 -8.66 13.30 -4.79
C SER A 13 -8.02 11.93 -5.08
N PHE A 14 -8.87 10.93 -5.25
CA PHE A 14 -8.46 9.57 -5.55
C PHE A 14 -7.53 9.50 -6.77
N ASP A 15 -7.91 10.15 -7.87
CA ASP A 15 -7.13 10.11 -9.11
C ASP A 15 -5.76 10.78 -8.93
N LEU A 16 -5.71 11.92 -8.24
CA LEU A 16 -4.44 12.61 -7.97
C LEU A 16 -3.54 11.77 -7.05
N LEU A 17 -4.11 11.14 -6.03
CA LEU A 17 -3.37 10.28 -5.12
C LEU A 17 -2.82 9.05 -5.85
N ALA A 18 -3.64 8.38 -6.66
CA ALA A 18 -3.24 7.25 -7.48
C ALA A 18 -2.13 7.62 -8.48
N GLY A 19 -2.28 8.75 -9.18
CA GLY A 19 -1.25 9.25 -10.10
C GLY A 19 0.08 9.53 -9.42
N ARG A 20 0.06 10.14 -8.24
CA ARG A 20 1.27 10.34 -7.42
C ARG A 20 1.91 9.02 -7.02
N ILE A 21 1.13 7.99 -6.69
CA ILE A 21 1.65 6.66 -6.32
C ILE A 21 2.23 5.95 -7.55
N VAL A 22 1.59 6.00 -8.72
CA VAL A 22 2.15 5.44 -9.96
C VAL A 22 3.51 6.04 -10.28
N LYS A 23 3.65 7.36 -10.13
CA LYS A 23 4.94 8.03 -10.30
C LYS A 23 6.01 7.46 -9.36
N VAL A 24 5.68 7.28 -8.08
CA VAL A 24 6.59 6.68 -7.08
C VAL A 24 6.94 5.23 -7.44
N ILE A 25 5.97 4.43 -7.88
CA ILE A 25 6.21 3.05 -8.30
C ILE A 25 7.21 3.01 -9.46
N ARG A 26 7.04 3.86 -10.48
CA ARG A 26 7.93 3.89 -11.65
C ARG A 26 9.32 4.41 -11.33
N GLU A 27 9.43 5.38 -10.43
CA GLU A 27 10.70 5.91 -9.95
C GLU A 27 11.49 4.89 -9.13
N VAL A 28 10.81 4.19 -8.21
CA VAL A 28 11.46 3.24 -7.28
C VAL A 28 11.70 1.87 -7.91
N GLN A 29 10.88 1.49 -8.89
CA GLN A 29 10.86 0.16 -9.51
C GLN A 29 10.82 -1.02 -8.51
N PRO A 30 9.83 -1.07 -7.58
CA PRO A 30 9.79 -2.10 -6.56
C PRO A 30 9.39 -3.48 -7.09
N ASP A 31 9.94 -4.54 -6.51
CA ASP A 31 9.50 -5.92 -6.77
C ASP A 31 8.11 -6.20 -6.18
N ALA A 32 7.82 -5.62 -5.02
CA ALA A 32 6.56 -5.79 -4.30
C ALA A 32 6.03 -4.46 -3.73
N LEU A 33 4.71 -4.30 -3.73
CA LEU A 33 4.02 -3.21 -3.06
C LEU A 33 3.33 -3.71 -1.80
N ILE A 34 3.52 -3.02 -0.68
CA ILE A 34 2.83 -3.27 0.58
C ILE A 34 2.01 -2.04 0.92
N THR A 35 0.72 -2.21 1.17
CA THR A 35 -0.19 -1.11 1.52
C THR A 35 -1.28 -1.59 2.48
N PHE A 36 -2.20 -0.72 2.90
CA PHE A 36 -3.33 -1.10 3.75
C PHE A 36 -4.51 -1.64 2.94
N HIS A 37 -5.35 -2.46 3.57
CA HIS A 37 -6.59 -2.92 2.93
C HIS A 37 -7.65 -1.80 2.89
N GLU A 38 -8.40 -1.67 1.79
CA GLU A 38 -9.38 -0.59 1.60
C GLU A 38 -10.59 -0.66 2.55
N LYS A 39 -10.94 -1.87 3.03
CA LYS A 39 -12.04 -2.09 3.98
C LYS A 39 -11.53 -2.36 5.40
N TYR A 40 -10.37 -3.00 5.51
CA TYR A 40 -9.87 -3.59 6.75
C TYR A 40 -8.62 -2.87 7.28
N GLY A 41 -8.31 -1.67 6.76
CA GLY A 41 -7.16 -0.86 7.19
C GLY A 41 -7.36 -0.16 8.55
N GLY A 42 -8.58 -0.20 9.11
CA GLY A 42 -8.90 0.45 10.39
C GLY A 42 -9.24 1.92 10.20
N HIS A 43 -8.22 2.77 10.08
CA HIS A 43 -8.40 4.22 9.93
C HIS A 43 -8.83 4.58 8.50
N PRO A 44 -9.72 5.58 8.30
CA PRO A 44 -10.11 6.06 6.97
C PRO A 44 -8.92 6.37 6.04
N ASP A 45 -7.89 7.06 6.53
CA ASP A 45 -6.65 7.32 5.76
C ASP A 45 -5.95 6.05 5.28
N HIS A 46 -5.89 5.01 6.12
CA HIS A 46 -5.29 3.72 5.73
C HIS A 46 -6.12 3.08 4.61
N CYS A 47 -7.44 3.09 4.75
CA CYS A 47 -8.34 2.58 3.74
C CYS A 47 -8.21 3.36 2.41
N ALA A 48 -8.11 4.69 2.48
CA ALA A 48 -7.99 5.58 1.33
C ALA A 48 -6.66 5.38 0.58
N ILE A 49 -5.52 5.37 1.30
CA ILE A 49 -4.21 5.11 0.67
C ILE A 49 -4.13 3.69 0.14
N GLY A 50 -4.74 2.73 0.85
CA GLY A 50 -4.85 1.33 0.45
C GLY A 50 -5.51 1.18 -0.92
N ARG A 51 -6.68 1.77 -1.07
CA ARG A 51 -7.45 1.78 -2.31
C ARG A 51 -6.68 2.44 -3.46
N ALA A 52 -6.09 3.62 -3.23
CA ALA A 52 -5.33 4.34 -4.25
C ALA A 52 -4.06 3.57 -4.67
N ALA A 53 -3.37 2.95 -3.72
CA ALA A 53 -2.16 2.16 -3.98
C ALA A 53 -2.47 0.86 -4.75
N ALA A 54 -3.56 0.16 -4.41
CA ALA A 54 -4.01 -1.02 -5.14
C ALA A 54 -4.37 -0.66 -6.60
N PHE A 55 -5.06 0.45 -6.81
CA PHE A 55 -5.35 0.95 -8.16
C PHE A 55 -4.08 1.33 -8.92
N ALA A 56 -3.14 2.01 -8.27
CA ALA A 56 -1.84 2.35 -8.88
C ALA A 56 -1.03 1.11 -9.24
N PHE A 57 -1.00 0.07 -8.39
CA PHE A 57 -0.35 -1.21 -8.69
C PHE A 57 -0.89 -1.86 -9.96
N LEU A 58 -2.22 -1.87 -10.15
CA LEU A 58 -2.84 -2.48 -11.33
C LEU A 58 -2.51 -1.72 -12.62
N ASN A 59 -2.30 -0.40 -12.54
CA ASN A 59 -2.10 0.46 -13.71
C ASN A 59 -0.63 0.88 -13.93
N SER A 60 0.31 0.56 -13.03
CA SER A 60 1.69 1.05 -13.13
C SER A 60 2.42 0.56 -14.40
N GLY A 61 1.98 -0.59 -14.94
CA GLY A 61 2.50 -1.21 -16.15
C GLY A 61 1.87 -0.70 -17.45
N ASP A 62 0.86 0.16 -17.38
CA ASP A 62 0.24 0.78 -18.56
C ASP A 62 1.00 2.08 -18.92
N PRO A 63 1.70 2.16 -20.07
CA PRO A 63 2.44 3.36 -20.47
C PRO A 63 1.55 4.58 -20.73
N ASP A 64 0.26 4.38 -21.04
CA ASP A 64 -0.69 5.46 -21.32
C ASP A 64 -1.34 6.00 -20.03
N PHE A 65 -1.26 5.24 -18.94
CA PHE A 65 -1.74 5.67 -17.62
C PHE A 65 -0.66 6.52 -16.94
N TYR A 66 -0.94 7.82 -16.73
CA TYR A 66 0.00 8.79 -16.16
C TYR A 66 1.39 8.74 -16.79
N PRO A 67 1.55 9.00 -18.10
CA PRO A 67 2.82 8.88 -18.79
C PRO A 67 3.90 9.76 -18.15
N ASP A 68 5.09 9.20 -17.93
CA ASP A 68 6.24 9.92 -17.39
C ASP A 68 7.44 9.73 -18.34
N PRO A 69 8.09 10.83 -18.79
CA PRO A 69 9.18 10.75 -19.76
C PRO A 69 10.51 10.26 -19.16
N LEU A 70 10.65 10.27 -17.83
CA LEU A 70 11.86 9.88 -17.13
C LEU A 70 11.78 8.45 -16.60
N PHE A 71 10.60 8.04 -16.15
CA PHE A 71 10.39 6.74 -15.52
C PHE A 71 9.40 5.89 -16.31
N PRO A 72 9.85 4.81 -16.97
CA PRO A 72 8.98 3.99 -17.82
C PRO A 72 7.93 3.22 -17.00
N ALA A 73 6.87 2.79 -17.66
CA ALA A 73 5.88 1.90 -17.06
C ALA A 73 6.49 0.57 -16.65
N ILE A 74 6.10 0.10 -15.47
CA ILE A 74 6.58 -1.15 -14.90
C ILE A 74 5.44 -1.93 -14.26
N LYS A 75 5.46 -3.24 -14.43
CA LYS A 75 4.55 -4.14 -13.74
C LYS A 75 5.20 -4.60 -12.44
N VAL A 76 4.66 -4.13 -11.31
CA VAL A 76 5.06 -4.64 -9.98
C VAL A 76 4.57 -6.09 -9.86
N GLN A 77 5.37 -6.96 -9.26
CA GLN A 77 5.12 -8.41 -9.32
C GLN A 77 4.09 -8.84 -8.28
N SER A 78 4.14 -8.25 -7.08
CA SER A 78 3.32 -8.66 -5.94
C SER A 78 2.71 -7.49 -5.20
N LEU A 79 1.49 -7.69 -4.69
CA LEU A 79 0.78 -6.74 -3.82
C LEU A 79 0.39 -7.46 -2.52
N TYR A 80 0.75 -6.85 -1.39
CA TYR A 80 0.38 -7.33 -0.06
C TYR A 80 -0.42 -6.27 0.69
N PHE A 81 -1.40 -6.73 1.47
CA PHE A 81 -2.22 -5.87 2.30
C PHE A 81 -1.92 -6.05 3.78
N VAL A 82 -1.75 -4.94 4.48
CA VAL A 82 -1.72 -4.84 5.94
C VAL A 82 -3.15 -4.61 6.42
N LEU A 83 -3.59 -5.50 7.30
CA LEU A 83 -4.91 -5.45 7.91
C LEU A 83 -4.79 -4.94 9.35
N TRP A 84 -5.82 -4.21 9.79
CA TRP A 84 -5.96 -3.85 11.19
C TRP A 84 -6.39 -5.07 12.01
N HIS A 85 -5.71 -5.31 13.13
CA HIS A 85 -5.85 -6.54 13.90
C HIS A 85 -7.30 -6.85 14.33
N ALA A 86 -8.14 -5.82 14.52
CA ALA A 86 -9.54 -6.01 14.91
C ALA A 86 -10.38 -6.71 13.83
N PHE A 87 -9.92 -6.74 12.58
CA PHE A 87 -10.60 -7.44 11.47
C PHE A 87 -9.99 -8.80 11.15
N TYR A 88 -9.03 -9.29 11.95
CA TYR A 88 -8.34 -10.56 11.67
C TYR A 88 -9.32 -11.74 11.60
N ASP A 89 -10.21 -11.88 12.58
CA ASP A 89 -11.18 -12.98 12.62
C ASP A 89 -12.22 -12.87 11.50
N GLU A 90 -12.66 -11.65 11.17
CA GLU A 90 -13.57 -11.40 10.02
C GLU A 90 -12.90 -11.82 8.70
N TRP A 91 -11.65 -11.40 8.49
CA TRP A 91 -10.88 -11.76 7.31
C TRP A 91 -10.70 -13.27 7.18
N LEU A 92 -10.30 -13.96 8.26
CA LEU A 92 -10.13 -15.41 8.26
C LEU A 92 -11.42 -16.14 7.94
N LYS A 93 -12.56 -15.66 8.45
CA LYS A 93 -13.86 -16.25 8.18
C LYS A 93 -14.23 -16.14 6.69
N GLU A 94 -13.90 -15.03 6.05
CA GLU A 94 -14.24 -14.77 4.65
C GLU A 94 -13.26 -15.40 3.65
N ASN A 95 -11.96 -15.39 3.95
CA ASN A 95 -10.89 -15.71 2.98
C ASN A 95 -10.07 -16.96 3.35
N GLY A 96 -10.25 -17.49 4.55
CA GLY A 96 -9.49 -18.62 5.07
C GLY A 96 -8.02 -18.28 5.41
N PRO A 97 -7.32 -19.19 6.12
CA PRO A 97 -5.98 -18.93 6.64
C PRO A 97 -4.87 -18.94 5.57
N ALA A 98 -5.09 -19.58 4.43
CA ALA A 98 -4.10 -19.64 3.34
C ALA A 98 -3.82 -18.27 2.69
N SER A 99 -4.67 -17.27 2.95
CA SER A 99 -4.52 -15.90 2.48
C SER A 99 -3.62 -15.02 3.36
N VAL A 100 -3.16 -15.53 4.52
CA VAL A 100 -2.39 -14.78 5.51
C VAL A 100 -0.92 -15.15 5.46
N THR A 101 -0.05 -14.13 5.38
CA THR A 101 1.39 -14.26 5.60
C THR A 101 1.74 -13.69 6.96
N GLU A 102 2.11 -14.55 7.92
CA GLU A 102 2.57 -14.11 9.24
C GLU A 102 4.08 -13.85 9.21
N VAL A 103 4.49 -12.67 9.71
CA VAL A 103 5.91 -12.31 9.85
C VAL A 103 6.21 -12.07 11.32
N ASN A 104 7.10 -12.89 11.88
CA ASN A 104 7.56 -12.70 13.25
C ASN A 104 8.69 -11.65 13.30
N ILE A 105 8.37 -10.48 13.85
CA ILE A 105 9.31 -9.36 13.97
C ILE A 105 10.09 -9.33 15.31
N ALA A 106 9.84 -10.27 16.22
CA ALA A 106 10.44 -10.26 17.57
C ALA A 106 11.97 -10.30 17.55
N GLY A 107 12.58 -10.87 16.50
CA GLY A 107 14.04 -10.91 16.32
C GLY A 107 14.68 -9.62 15.81
N THR A 108 13.90 -8.62 15.39
CA THR A 108 14.40 -7.37 14.75
C THR A 108 14.46 -6.16 15.67
N LEU A 109 13.82 -6.23 16.85
CA LEU A 109 13.91 -5.19 17.87
C LEU A 109 15.23 -5.34 18.64
N LYS A 110 16.31 -4.69 18.20
CA LYS A 110 17.45 -4.43 19.09
C LYS A 110 16.92 -3.65 20.29
N LYS A 111 16.89 -4.26 21.48
CA LYS A 111 16.66 -3.55 22.74
C LYS A 111 17.57 -2.33 22.75
N ARG A 112 17.01 -1.11 22.78
CA ARG A 112 17.78 0.07 23.17
C ARG A 112 18.24 -0.17 24.59
N SER A 113 19.53 -0.44 24.78
CA SER A 113 20.17 -0.25 26.08
C SER A 113 20.16 1.25 26.36
N VAL A 114 19.26 1.67 27.26
CA VAL A 114 19.26 3.02 27.80
C VAL A 114 20.36 3.04 28.89
N PRO A 115 21.27 4.03 28.89
CA PRO A 115 22.21 4.22 29.99
C PRO A 115 21.51 4.66 31.27
#